data_AF-A0A7J8YK05-F1
#
_entry.id   AF-A0A7J8YK05-F1
#
_cell.length_a   1.000
_cell.length_b   1.000
_cell.length_c   1.000
_cell.angle_alpha   90.00
_cell.angle_beta   90.00
_cell.angle_gamma   90.00
#
_symmetry.space_group_name_H-M   'P 1'
#
loop_
_entity.id
_entity.type
_entity.pdbx_description
1 polymer ?
#
loop_
_entity_poly.entity_id
_entity_poly.type
_entity_poly.pdbx_seq_one_letter_code
_entity_poly.pdbx_strand_id
1 'polypeptide(L)'
;MEPYGDDGKSYINWCAQMADSLDIGIPWIMCQQAAAPKPMLETCNGWYCDEYKPKDPNTPKMWTENWTGWFKSWGGADPLRTPKDLAYSVARFFQKGGTLQNYYM
;
A
#
# COMPACT_ATOMS: atom_id res chain seq x y z
N MET A 1 21.71 3.68 0.99
CA MET A 1 21.19 4.61 2.00
C MET A 1 19.80 5.00 1.57
N GLU A 2 18.80 4.82 2.43
CA GLU A 2 17.47 5.38 2.15
C GLU A 2 17.56 6.91 2.08
N PRO A 3 16.70 7.59 1.29
CA PRO A 3 16.86 9.00 0.95
C PRO A 3 16.92 9.97 2.15
N TYR A 4 16.40 9.56 3.31
CA TYR A 4 16.19 10.43 4.48
C TYR A 4 16.87 9.94 5.78
N GLY A 5 17.62 8.84 5.74
CA GLY A 5 18.42 8.36 6.89
C GLY A 5 17.63 8.23 8.20
N ASP A 6 18.26 8.62 9.32
CA ASP A 6 17.67 8.51 10.65
C ASP A 6 16.58 9.56 10.93
N ASP A 7 16.65 10.72 10.27
CA ASP A 7 15.59 11.73 10.35
C ASP A 7 14.28 11.22 9.76
N GLY A 8 14.35 10.50 8.63
CA GLY A 8 13.19 9.84 8.03
C GLY A 8 12.56 8.78 8.96
N LYS A 9 13.39 7.97 9.62
CA LYS A 9 12.90 7.00 10.63
C LYS A 9 12.21 7.71 11.79
N SER A 10 12.80 8.81 12.27
CA SER A 10 12.26 9.59 13.39
C SER A 10 10.91 10.20 13.03
N TYR A 11 10.79 10.74 11.81
CA TYR A 11 9.53 11.26 11.27
C TYR A 11 8.44 10.19 11.15
N ILE A 12 8.76 9.03 10.59
CA ILE A 12 7.79 7.92 10.46
C ILE A 12 7.29 7.43 11.82
N ASN A 13 8.19 7.31 12.80
CA ASN A 13 7.81 6.96 14.17
C ASN A 13 6.91 8.02 14.81
N TRP A 14 7.22 9.30 14.62
CA TRP A 14 6.39 10.40 15.11
C TRP A 14 4.99 10.37 14.48
N CYS A 15 4.88 10.16 13.15
CA CYS A 15 3.60 10.03 12.46
C CYS A 15 2.75 8.89 13.02
N ALA A 16 3.35 7.71 13.22
CA ALA A 16 2.66 6.55 13.77
C ALA A 16 2.17 6.79 15.21
N GLN A 17 3.02 7.38 16.07
CA GLN A 17 2.65 7.71 17.45
C GLN A 17 1.54 8.75 17.53
N MET A 18 1.60 9.78 16.67
CA MET A 18 0.56 10.80 16.60
C MET A 18 -0.78 10.17 16.17
N ALA A 19 -0.79 9.36 15.12
CA ALA A 19 -2.01 8.69 14.66
C ALA A 19 -2.60 7.75 15.72
N ASP A 20 -1.76 6.96 16.39
CA ASP A 20 -2.19 6.05 17.46
C ASP A 20 -2.77 6.81 18.66
N SER A 21 -2.19 7.95 19.03
CA SER A 21 -2.66 8.78 20.15
C SER A 21 -4.06 9.35 19.99
N LEU A 22 -4.62 9.34 18.77
CA LEU A 22 -5.98 9.77 18.50
C LEU A 22 -7.05 8.77 19.01
N ASP A 23 -6.65 7.55 19.35
CA ASP A 23 -7.49 6.50 19.96
C ASP A 23 -8.86 6.33 19.27
N ILE A 24 -8.84 6.18 17.94
CA ILE A 24 -10.05 6.11 17.12
C ILE A 24 -10.78 4.75 17.17
N GLY A 25 -10.22 3.77 17.90
CA GLY A 25 -10.81 2.44 18.09
C GLY A 25 -10.72 1.47 16.90
N ILE A 26 -10.02 1.83 15.82
CA ILE A 26 -9.82 0.98 14.64
C ILE A 26 -8.35 1.01 14.17
N PRO A 27 -7.88 0.00 13.38
CA PRO A 27 -6.50 -0.06 12.93
C PRO A 27 -6.12 1.09 11.98
N TRP A 28 -4.87 1.54 12.11
CA TRP A 28 -4.22 2.43 11.16
C TRP A 28 -3.38 1.64 10.16
N ILE A 29 -3.27 2.19 8.94
CA ILE A 29 -2.50 1.61 7.84
C ILE A 29 -1.49 2.61 7.28
N MET A 30 -0.35 2.12 6.80
CA MET A 30 0.66 2.92 6.09
C MET A 30 1.08 2.22 4.80
N CYS A 31 0.80 2.84 3.66
CA CYS A 31 1.14 2.28 2.35
C CYS A 31 2.62 2.48 2.00
N GLN A 32 3.21 1.49 1.34
CA GLN A 32 4.63 1.47 0.95
C GLN A 32 5.61 1.69 2.12
N GLN A 33 5.17 1.41 3.35
CA GLN A 33 5.98 1.58 4.55
C GLN A 33 6.42 0.21 5.07
N ALA A 34 7.48 -0.34 4.47
CA ALA A 34 8.02 -1.62 4.91
C ALA A 34 8.39 -1.58 6.40
N ALA A 35 7.94 -2.58 7.17
CA ALA A 35 8.11 -2.62 8.62
C ALA A 35 7.58 -1.36 9.35
N ALA A 36 6.36 -0.94 9.00
CA ALA A 36 5.67 0.17 9.65
C ALA A 36 5.71 0.07 11.19
N PRO A 37 5.90 1.18 11.92
CA PRO A 37 5.93 1.17 13.38
C PRO A 37 4.63 0.62 13.96
N LYS A 38 4.71 -0.19 15.02
CA LYS A 38 3.51 -0.69 15.69
C LYS A 38 2.70 0.44 16.34
N PRO A 39 1.35 0.35 16.35
CA PRO A 39 0.51 -0.74 15.84
C PRO A 39 0.10 -0.63 14.35
N MET A 40 0.76 0.22 13.55
CA MET A 40 0.37 0.45 12.16
C MET A 40 0.54 -0.81 11.31
N LEU A 41 -0.37 -1.01 10.35
CA LEU A 41 -0.31 -2.10 9.39
C LEU A 41 0.24 -1.61 8.06
N GLU A 42 1.36 -2.19 7.63
CA GLU A 42 1.93 -1.89 6.31
C GLU A 42 1.08 -2.47 5.17
N THR A 43 1.05 -1.76 4.04
CA THR A 43 0.27 -2.16 2.85
C THR A 43 1.05 -1.94 1.56
N CYS A 44 0.57 -2.53 0.47
CA CYS A 44 1.17 -2.42 -0.86
C CYS A 44 0.37 -1.51 -1.80
N ASN A 45 1.08 -0.80 -2.69
CA ASN A 45 0.53 -0.04 -3.82
C ASN A 45 1.22 -0.49 -5.12
N GLY A 46 0.51 -0.48 -6.23
CA GLY A 46 1.11 -0.79 -7.53
C GLY A 46 0.12 -1.38 -8.53
N TRP A 47 0.65 -1.75 -9.70
CA TRP A 47 -0.06 -2.56 -10.69
C TRP A 47 -0.32 -4.00 -10.21
N TYR A 48 0.63 -4.53 -9.43
CA TYR A 48 0.68 -5.89 -8.93
C TYR A 48 1.23 -5.91 -7.50
N CYS A 49 0.45 -6.47 -6.58
CA CYS A 49 0.86 -6.72 -5.19
C CYS A 49 0.76 -8.21 -4.82
N ASP A 50 0.68 -9.11 -5.81
CA ASP A 50 0.44 -10.52 -5.57
C ASP A 50 1.65 -11.24 -4.94
N GLU A 51 2.87 -10.76 -5.17
CA GLU A 51 4.08 -11.28 -4.50
C GLU A 51 4.44 -10.53 -3.21
N TYR A 52 3.75 -9.41 -2.92
CA TYR A 52 3.99 -8.66 -1.68
C TYR A 52 3.70 -9.51 -0.46
N LYS A 53 4.56 -9.37 0.56
CA LYS A 53 4.43 -9.98 1.87
C LYS A 53 4.75 -8.91 2.92
N PRO A 54 3.85 -8.64 3.87
CA PRO A 54 4.19 -7.86 5.04
C PRO A 54 5.41 -8.46 5.75
N LYS A 55 6.27 -7.59 6.29
CA LYS A 55 7.41 -7.95 7.14
C LYS A 55 6.96 -8.56 8.44
N ASP A 56 5.86 -8.07 9.02
CA ASP A 56 5.25 -8.69 10.18
C ASP A 56 4.25 -9.79 9.78
N PRO A 57 4.42 -11.05 10.22
CA PRO A 57 3.52 -12.15 9.87
C PRO A 57 2.09 -12.00 10.42
N ASN A 58 1.86 -11.15 11.41
CA ASN A 58 0.53 -10.85 11.96
C ASN A 58 -0.18 -9.71 11.20
N THR A 59 0.52 -9.01 10.30
CA THR A 59 -0.11 -8.01 9.45
C THR A 59 -0.82 -8.71 8.29
N PRO A 60 -2.13 -8.50 8.07
CA PRO A 60 -2.81 -9.07 6.93
C PRO A 60 -2.28 -8.45 5.63
N LYS A 61 -2.22 -9.27 4.56
CA LYS A 61 -1.77 -8.80 3.25
C LYS A 61 -2.85 -7.92 2.60
N MET A 62 -2.59 -6.62 2.52
CA MET A 62 -3.51 -5.61 2.00
C MET A 62 -2.90 -4.82 0.84
N TRP A 63 -3.73 -4.54 -0.16
CA TRP A 63 -3.40 -3.78 -1.36
C TRP A 63 -4.26 -2.51 -1.42
N THR A 64 -3.68 -1.39 -1.01
CA THR A 64 -4.38 -0.12 -0.83
C THR A 64 -4.53 0.68 -2.12
N GLU A 65 -3.64 0.48 -3.09
CA GLU A 65 -3.74 1.14 -4.40
C GLU A 65 -3.46 0.17 -5.53
N ASN A 66 -4.52 -0.42 -6.07
CA ASN A 66 -4.48 -1.10 -7.35
C ASN A 66 -4.70 -0.08 -8.46
N TRP A 67 -3.61 0.31 -9.12
CA TRP A 67 -3.66 1.35 -10.14
C TRP A 67 -4.49 0.90 -11.33
N THR A 68 -5.69 1.46 -11.49
CA THR A 68 -6.61 1.07 -12.58
C THR A 68 -6.29 1.73 -13.92
N GLY A 69 -5.34 2.66 -13.90
CA GLY A 69 -4.77 3.34 -15.04
C GLY A 69 -3.64 4.22 -14.56
N TRP A 70 -3.41 5.32 -15.25
CA TRP A 70 -2.50 6.37 -14.80
C TRP A 70 -3.14 7.74 -14.99
N PHE A 71 -2.64 8.75 -14.28
CA PHE A 71 -3.08 10.11 -14.54
C PHE A 71 -2.62 10.57 -15.93
N LYS A 72 -3.44 11.41 -16.58
CA LYS A 72 -3.12 11.98 -17.89
C LYS A 72 -2.32 13.26 -17.75
N SER A 73 -1.16 13.33 -18.42
CA SER A 73 -0.40 14.56 -18.57
C SER A 73 -0.91 15.41 -19.75
N TRP A 74 -0.73 16.73 -19.67
CA TRP A 74 -1.05 17.65 -20.77
C TRP A 74 -0.27 17.29 -22.04
N GLY A 75 -0.98 17.11 -23.16
CA GLY A 75 -0.38 16.69 -24.44
C GLY A 75 0.10 15.24 -24.50
N GLY A 76 -0.05 14.47 -23.41
CA GLY A 76 0.29 13.06 -23.38
C GLY A 76 -0.78 12.16 -23.98
N ALA A 77 -0.38 10.92 -24.30
CA ALA A 77 -1.31 9.85 -24.69
C ALA A 77 -2.20 9.42 -23.50
N ASP A 78 -3.33 8.78 -23.79
CA ASP A 78 -4.23 8.23 -22.78
C ASP A 78 -3.65 6.94 -22.18
N PRO A 79 -3.31 6.91 -20.87
CA PRO A 79 -2.68 5.74 -20.25
C PRO A 79 -3.74 4.75 -19.75
N LEU A 80 -4.11 3.80 -20.62
CA LEU A 80 -5.14 2.80 -20.34
C LEU A 80 -4.55 1.51 -19.78
N ARG A 81 -5.20 0.95 -18.75
CA ARG A 81 -5.01 -0.44 -18.30
C ARG A 81 -6.20 -1.27 -18.73
N THR A 82 -5.96 -2.46 -19.29
CA THR A 82 -7.07 -3.31 -19.75
C THR A 82 -7.84 -3.92 -18.57
N PRO A 83 -9.17 -4.07 -18.67
CA PRO A 83 -9.95 -4.78 -17.65
C PRO A 83 -9.48 -6.23 -17.44
N LYS A 84 -8.95 -6.88 -18.49
CA LYS A 84 -8.40 -8.25 -18.41
C LYS A 84 -7.16 -8.32 -17.50
N ASP A 85 -6.22 -7.39 -17.66
CA ASP A 85 -5.03 -7.30 -16.81
C ASP A 85 -5.41 -6.95 -15.36
N LEU A 86 -6.36 -6.01 -15.20
CA LEU A 86 -6.85 -5.60 -13.89
C LEU A 86 -7.54 -6.77 -13.14
N ALA A 87 -8.40 -7.53 -13.83
CA ALA A 87 -9.03 -8.71 -13.24
C ALA A 87 -8.01 -9.79 -12.88
N TYR A 88 -7.01 -10.00 -13.75
CA TYR A 88 -5.92 -10.96 -13.50
C TYR A 88 -5.11 -10.61 -12.25
N SER A 89 -4.70 -9.35 -12.09
CA SER A 89 -3.90 -8.92 -10.94
C SER A 89 -4.65 -9.06 -9.62
N VAL A 90 -5.95 -8.74 -9.60
CA VAL A 90 -6.83 -8.94 -8.43
C VAL A 90 -6.98 -10.42 -8.11
N ALA A 91 -7.28 -11.27 -9.10
CA ALA A 91 -7.42 -12.71 -8.89
C ALA A 91 -6.13 -13.33 -8.33
N ARG A 92 -4.97 -12.94 -8.88
CA ARG A 92 -3.65 -13.43 -8.43
C ARG A 92 -3.32 -12.97 -7.01
N PHE A 93 -3.69 -11.75 -6.64
CA PHE A 93 -3.51 -11.22 -5.28
C PHE A 93 -4.30 -12.05 -4.25
N PHE A 94 -5.59 -12.27 -4.48
CA PHE A 94 -6.43 -13.07 -3.58
C PHE A 94 -6.01 -14.55 -3.55
N GLN A 95 -5.65 -15.14 -4.69
CA GLN A 95 -5.11 -16.50 -4.76
C GLN A 95 -3.88 -16.70 -3.86
N LYS A 96 -3.09 -15.64 -3.64
CA LYS A 96 -1.87 -15.65 -2.83
C LYS A 96 -2.07 -15.04 -1.43
N GLY A 97 -3.27 -15.22 -0.86
CA GLY A 97 -3.57 -14.86 0.53
C GLY A 97 -3.80 -13.37 0.77
N GLY A 98 -4.09 -12.59 -0.29
CA GLY A 98 -4.57 -11.21 -0.14
C GLY A 98 -5.92 -11.16 0.59
N THR A 99 -6.15 -10.11 1.37
CA THR A 99 -7.36 -9.98 2.22
C THR A 99 -8.17 -8.72 1.94
N LEU A 100 -7.51 -7.65 1.49
CA LEU A 100 -8.13 -6.39 1.09
C LEU A 100 -7.46 -5.87 -0.18
N GLN A 101 -8.27 -5.42 -1.14
CA GLN A 101 -7.82 -4.75 -2.35
C GLN A 101 -8.69 -3.51 -2.60
N ASN A 102 -8.06 -2.39 -2.92
CA ASN A 102 -8.73 -1.14 -3.27
C ASN A 102 -8.26 -0.64 -4.64
N TYR A 103 -9.19 -0.17 -5.48
CA TYR A 103 -8.90 0.41 -6.79
C TYR A 103 -8.49 1.89 -6.62
N TYR A 104 -7.41 2.31 -7.26
CA TYR A 104 -6.92 3.69 -7.22
C TYR A 104 -6.79 4.21 -8.64
N MET A 105 -7.51 5.28 -8.94
CA MET A 105 -8.26 5.38 -10.19
C MET A 105 -7.40 5.62 -11.44
#